data_AF-A0A2N3AIH1-F1
#
_entry.id   AF-A0A2N3AIH1-F1
#
_cell.length_a   1.000
_cell.length_b   1.000
_cell.length_c   1.000
_cell.angle_alpha   90.00
_cell.angle_beta   90.00
_cell.angle_gamma   90.00
#
_symmetry.space_group_name_H-M   'P 1'
#
loop_
_entity.id
_entity.type
_entity.pdbx_description
1 polymer ?
#
loop_
_entity_poly.entity_id
_entity_poly.type
_entity_poly.pdbx_seq_one_letter_code
_entity_poly.pdbx_strand_id
1 'polypeptide(L)'
;MATSEDIAILNALGLKNPKINFSNIIGIIMITAICLLVVFLYLSYFYSAIYENVNKLILLGIISIFVVLLAKIASQASGYLMPIASASMLIAISLSPNIAILLTVMLSLLIGFIPGGGLNYILVSVISGIVAIYSIRKATQRSSLTRAGLIIAGVNIITISALGLINNEGYYLILQNNLWGVL
;
A
#
# COMPACT_ATOMS: atom_id res chain seq x y z
N MET A 1 31.22 -16.24 28.69
CA MET A 1 30.79 -15.00 29.38
C MET A 1 30.92 -13.89 28.38
N ALA A 2 29.81 -13.38 27.84
CA ALA A 2 29.85 -12.26 26.89
C ALA A 2 30.26 -10.99 27.64
N THR A 3 31.29 -10.33 27.14
CA THR A 3 32.01 -9.23 27.81
C THR A 3 31.21 -7.94 27.68
N SER A 4 31.24 -7.08 28.70
CA SER A 4 30.51 -5.81 28.77
C SER A 4 30.73 -4.87 27.58
N GLU A 5 31.84 -5.05 26.84
CA GLU A 5 32.20 -4.35 25.61
C GLU A 5 31.28 -4.67 24.42
N ASP A 6 30.88 -5.95 24.24
CA ASP A 6 29.98 -6.36 23.15
C ASP A 6 28.61 -5.68 23.31
N ILE A 7 28.17 -5.50 24.56
CA ILE A 7 26.91 -4.84 24.92
C ILE A 7 27.00 -3.32 24.67
N ALA A 8 28.17 -2.71 24.86
CA ALA A 8 28.38 -1.28 24.61
C ALA A 8 28.43 -0.95 23.12
N ILE A 9 29.05 -1.82 22.30
CA ILE A 9 29.08 -1.67 20.84
C ILE A 9 27.68 -1.85 20.24
N LEU A 10 26.89 -2.81 20.74
CA LEU A 10 25.49 -2.97 20.35
C LEU A 10 24.62 -1.74 20.71
N ASN A 11 24.94 -1.03 21.80
CA ASN A 11 24.28 0.22 22.18
C ASN A 11 24.70 1.40 21.28
N ALA A 12 26.00 1.52 20.97
CA ALA A 12 26.52 2.57 20.10
C ALA A 12 26.03 2.44 18.64
N LEU A 13 25.75 1.21 18.19
CA LEU A 13 25.16 0.91 16.89
C LEU A 13 23.63 1.09 16.84
N GLY A 14 22.97 1.51 17.93
CA GLY A 14 21.53 1.69 17.99
C GLY A 14 20.72 0.39 17.83
N LEU A 15 21.38 -0.77 17.92
CA LEU A 15 20.77 -2.10 17.71
C LEU A 15 19.98 -2.60 18.93
N LYS A 16 19.96 -1.85 20.04
CA LYS A 16 19.18 -2.17 21.23
C LYS A 16 17.90 -1.34 21.26
N ASN A 17 16.80 -2.03 20.96
CA ASN A 17 15.40 -1.62 21.00
C ASN A 17 14.87 -0.98 19.71
N PRO A 18 14.35 -1.78 18.75
CA PRO A 18 13.15 -1.32 18.06
C PRO A 18 12.08 -1.20 19.16
N LYS A 19 11.97 -0.04 19.82
CA LYS A 19 10.82 0.23 20.68
C LYS A 19 9.62 0.16 19.74
N ILE A 20 8.98 -1.01 19.71
CA ILE A 20 7.69 -1.19 19.09
C ILE A 20 6.81 -0.18 19.81
N ASN A 21 6.59 0.97 19.19
CA ASN A 21 5.75 2.01 19.73
C ASN A 21 4.33 1.47 19.69
N PHE A 22 3.91 0.80 20.77
CA PHE A 22 2.58 0.22 20.92
C PHE A 22 1.50 1.27 20.63
N SER A 23 1.74 2.53 21.01
CA SER A 23 0.86 3.66 20.69
C SER A 23 0.67 3.87 19.17
N ASN A 24 1.74 3.77 18.38
CA ASN A 24 1.66 3.87 16.91
C ASN A 24 0.89 2.69 16.30
N ILE A 25 1.14 1.47 16.78
CA ILE A 25 0.41 0.28 16.30
C ILE A 25 -1.09 0.42 16.61
N ILE A 26 -1.45 0.85 17.81
CA ILE A 26 -2.84 1.06 18.21
C ILE A 26 -3.49 2.12 17.33
N GLY A 27 -2.79 3.23 17.04
CA GLY A 27 -3.26 4.26 16.13
C GLY A 27 -3.54 3.74 14.71
N ILE A 28 -2.61 2.95 14.15
CA ILE A 28 -2.77 2.31 12.84
C ILE A 28 -3.97 1.35 12.83
N ILE A 29 -4.13 0.53 13.88
CA ILE A 29 -5.28 -0.38 14.00
C ILE A 29 -6.59 0.42 14.06
N MET A 30 -6.62 1.50 14.83
CA MET A 30 -7.81 2.33 15.00
C MET A 30 -8.22 3.02 13.70
N ILE A 31 -7.27 3.64 12.98
CA ILE A 31 -7.57 4.30 11.69
C ILE A 31 -7.96 3.27 10.61
N THR A 32 -7.33 2.09 10.62
CA THR A 32 -7.68 0.99 9.71
C THR A 32 -9.09 0.50 9.98
N ALA A 33 -9.48 0.33 11.26
CA ALA A 33 -10.83 -0.05 11.64
C ALA A 33 -11.88 0.99 11.20
N ILE A 34 -11.57 2.28 11.35
CA ILE A 34 -12.45 3.37 10.87
C ILE A 34 -12.61 3.31 9.35
N CYS A 35 -11.52 3.15 8.58
CA CYS A 35 -11.59 3.01 7.12
C CYS A 35 -12.43 1.80 6.71
N LEU A 36 -12.23 0.64 7.36
CA LEU A 36 -13.04 -0.55 7.11
C LEU A 36 -14.51 -0.30 7.43
N LEU A 37 -14.82 0.37 8.52
CA LEU A 37 -16.20 0.70 8.91
C LEU A 37 -16.87 1.58 7.84
N VAL A 38 -16.19 2.62 7.35
CA VAL A 38 -16.69 3.47 6.26
C VAL A 38 -16.98 2.64 5.00
N VAL A 39 -16.08 1.72 4.66
CA VAL A 39 -16.27 0.78 3.54
C VAL A 39 -17.49 -0.12 3.77
N PHE A 40 -17.66 -0.71 4.95
CA PHE A 40 -18.82 -1.54 5.27
C PHE A 40 -20.13 -0.76 5.18
N LEU A 41 -20.17 0.47 5.70
CA LEU A 41 -21.33 1.35 5.57
C LEU A 41 -21.63 1.68 4.10
N TYR A 42 -20.61 1.98 3.31
CA TYR A 42 -20.76 2.25 1.88
C TYR A 42 -21.30 1.03 1.13
N LEU A 43 -20.77 -0.17 1.39
CA LEU A 43 -21.27 -1.41 0.80
C LEU A 43 -22.71 -1.70 1.23
N SER A 44 -23.04 -1.51 2.50
CA SER A 44 -24.39 -1.71 3.03
C SER A 44 -25.41 -0.78 2.36
N TYR A 45 -25.05 0.50 2.15
CA TYR A 45 -25.97 1.49 1.59
C TYR A 45 -26.11 1.40 0.06
N PHE A 46 -24.99 1.27 -0.67
CA PHE A 46 -25.00 1.36 -2.14
C PHE A 46 -24.95 -0.01 -2.85
N TYR A 47 -24.50 -1.06 -2.17
CA TYR A 47 -24.26 -2.38 -2.77
C TYR A 47 -24.77 -3.53 -1.90
N SER A 48 -26.05 -3.47 -1.50
CA SER A 48 -26.72 -4.49 -0.66
C SER A 48 -26.49 -5.92 -1.16
N ALA A 49 -26.50 -6.18 -2.48
CA ALA A 49 -26.23 -7.51 -3.05
C ALA A 49 -24.81 -8.06 -2.78
N ILE A 50 -23.81 -7.19 -2.59
CA ILE A 50 -22.46 -7.59 -2.19
C ILE A 50 -22.38 -7.73 -0.67
N TYR A 51 -23.06 -6.84 0.06
CA TYR A 51 -23.15 -6.87 1.52
C TYR A 51 -23.90 -8.09 2.08
N GLU A 52 -24.86 -8.65 1.34
CA GLU A 52 -25.56 -9.87 1.74
C GLU A 52 -24.73 -11.14 1.47
N ASN A 53 -23.67 -11.04 0.65
CA ASN A 53 -22.84 -12.17 0.31
C ASN A 53 -21.63 -12.28 1.25
N VAL A 54 -21.81 -13.01 2.36
CA VAL A 54 -20.81 -13.18 3.44
C VAL A 54 -19.43 -13.58 2.89
N ASN A 55 -19.36 -14.43 1.87
CA ASN A 55 -18.10 -14.85 1.25
C ASN A 55 -17.34 -13.68 0.61
N LYS A 56 -18.03 -12.73 -0.03
CA LYS A 56 -17.41 -11.54 -0.62
C LYS A 56 -16.90 -10.57 0.45
N LEU A 57 -17.60 -10.43 1.58
CA LEU A 57 -17.12 -9.59 2.70
C LEU A 57 -15.92 -10.20 3.41
N ILE A 58 -15.93 -11.52 3.64
CA ILE A 58 -14.77 -12.22 4.21
C ILE A 58 -13.57 -12.06 3.29
N LEU A 59 -13.75 -12.25 1.97
CA LEU A 59 -12.69 -12.05 0.99
C LEU A 59 -12.14 -10.61 1.06
N LEU A 60 -13.02 -9.61 1.11
CA LEU A 60 -12.62 -8.20 1.24
C LEU A 60 -11.79 -7.95 2.50
N GLY A 61 -12.23 -8.49 3.65
CA GLY A 61 -11.52 -8.36 4.93
C GLY A 61 -10.14 -9.00 4.87
N ILE A 62 -10.04 -10.22 4.32
CA ILE A 62 -8.77 -10.93 4.16
C ILE A 62 -7.81 -10.13 3.26
N ILE A 63 -8.29 -9.64 2.10
CA ILE A 63 -7.48 -8.83 1.19
C ILE A 63 -6.97 -7.58 1.90
N SER A 64 -7.85 -6.88 2.61
CA SER A 64 -7.50 -5.63 3.29
C SER A 64 -6.43 -5.86 4.37
N ILE A 65 -6.61 -6.88 5.22
CA ILE A 65 -5.65 -7.24 6.26
C ILE A 65 -4.31 -7.66 5.64
N PHE A 66 -4.36 -8.50 4.61
CA PHE A 66 -3.16 -8.99 3.95
C PHE A 66 -2.36 -7.85 3.31
N VAL A 67 -3.04 -6.91 2.67
CA VAL A 67 -2.41 -5.74 2.03
C VAL A 67 -1.80 -4.80 3.06
N VAL A 68 -2.48 -4.54 4.18
CA VAL A 68 -1.92 -3.72 5.27
C VAL A 68 -0.69 -4.40 5.89
N LEU A 69 -0.72 -5.72 6.08
CA LEU A 69 0.43 -6.48 6.58
C LEU A 69 1.61 -6.41 5.60
N LEU A 70 1.38 -6.64 4.31
CA LEU A 70 2.43 -6.55 3.29
C LEU A 70 2.95 -5.12 3.18
N ALA A 71 2.09 -4.10 3.23
CA ALA A 71 2.50 -2.69 3.19
C ALA A 71 3.39 -2.34 4.39
N LYS A 72 3.10 -2.87 5.58
CA LYS A 72 3.92 -2.66 6.79
C LYS A 72 5.28 -3.38 6.70
N ILE A 73 5.35 -4.53 6.03
CA ILE A 73 6.62 -5.24 5.81
C ILE A 73 7.42 -4.50 4.73
N ALA A 74 6.80 -4.15 3.61
CA ALA A 74 7.40 -3.44 2.51
C ALA A 74 7.90 -2.04 2.91
N SER A 75 7.18 -1.33 3.79
CA SER A 75 7.59 -0.01 4.29
C SER A 75 8.90 -0.03 5.06
N GLN A 76 9.37 -1.19 5.54
CA GLN A 76 10.69 -1.31 6.16
C GLN A 76 11.82 -1.22 5.12
N ALA A 77 11.55 -1.58 3.87
CA ALA A 77 12.49 -1.44 2.76
C ALA A 77 12.33 -0.08 2.07
N SER A 78 11.11 0.25 1.63
CA SER A 78 10.79 1.52 0.97
C SER A 78 9.30 1.80 1.00
N GLY A 79 8.93 3.07 1.19
CA GLY A 79 7.53 3.51 1.11
C GLY A 79 6.94 3.49 -0.30
N TYR A 80 7.76 3.33 -1.34
CA TYR A 80 7.29 3.19 -2.73
C TYR A 80 6.98 1.74 -3.12
N LEU A 81 7.43 0.74 -2.34
CA LEU A 81 7.25 -0.69 -2.62
C LEU A 81 5.87 -1.23 -2.19
N MET A 82 4.86 -0.37 -2.19
CA MET A 82 3.58 -0.70 -1.57
C MET A 82 2.68 -1.49 -2.53
N PRO A 83 2.14 -2.65 -2.12
CA PRO A 83 1.43 -3.58 -2.99
C PRO A 83 -0.02 -3.14 -3.27
N ILE A 84 -0.29 -1.84 -3.32
CA ILE A 84 -1.65 -1.30 -3.51
C ILE A 84 -2.13 -1.51 -4.92
N ALA A 85 -1.26 -1.37 -5.93
CA ALA A 85 -1.64 -1.63 -7.31
C ALA A 85 -2.18 -3.06 -7.44
N SER A 86 -1.48 -4.03 -6.86
CA SER A 86 -1.88 -5.43 -6.78
C SER A 86 -3.17 -5.62 -5.97
N ALA A 87 -3.30 -4.96 -4.82
CA ALA A 87 -4.52 -4.96 -4.01
C ALA A 87 -5.73 -4.46 -4.81
N SER A 88 -5.57 -3.33 -5.49
CA SER A 88 -6.59 -2.64 -6.26
C SER A 88 -7.08 -3.52 -7.42
N MET A 89 -6.16 -4.23 -8.09
CA MET A 89 -6.52 -5.22 -9.10
C MET A 89 -7.32 -6.37 -8.52
N LEU A 90 -6.88 -6.95 -7.40
CA LEU A 90 -7.55 -8.09 -6.78
C LEU A 90 -8.98 -7.73 -6.38
N ILE A 91 -9.16 -6.55 -5.78
CA ILE A 91 -10.46 -6.02 -5.39
C ILE A 91 -11.34 -5.76 -6.63
N ALA A 92 -10.79 -5.23 -7.72
CA ALA A 92 -11.52 -5.00 -8.96
C ALA A 92 -11.98 -6.30 -9.63
N ILE A 93 -11.16 -7.36 -9.58
CA ILE A 93 -11.49 -8.69 -10.09
C ILE A 93 -12.58 -9.35 -9.24
N SER A 94 -12.50 -9.23 -7.91
CA SER A 94 -13.40 -9.94 -6.99
C SER A 94 -14.76 -9.27 -6.78
N LEU A 95 -14.84 -7.94 -6.85
CA LEU A 95 -16.08 -7.19 -6.56
C LEU A 95 -16.59 -6.45 -7.80
N SER A 96 -16.13 -5.22 -7.97
CA SER A 96 -16.44 -4.36 -9.10
C SER A 96 -15.40 -3.23 -9.17
N PRO A 97 -15.12 -2.69 -10.38
CA PRO A 97 -14.18 -1.58 -10.54
C PRO A 97 -14.54 -0.34 -9.71
N ASN A 98 -15.83 -0.05 -9.56
CA ASN A 98 -16.30 1.12 -8.82
C ASN A 98 -15.97 1.02 -7.32
N ILE A 99 -16.15 -0.16 -6.74
CA ILE A 99 -15.82 -0.41 -5.33
C ILE A 99 -14.30 -0.45 -5.14
N ALA A 100 -13.58 -1.01 -6.12
CA ALA A 100 -12.13 -1.05 -6.10
C ALA A 100 -11.51 0.35 -6.03
N ILE A 101 -12.00 1.32 -6.81
CA ILE A 101 -11.49 2.70 -6.78
C ILE A 101 -11.61 3.31 -5.38
N LEU A 102 -12.79 3.18 -4.74
CA LEU A 102 -13.00 3.70 -3.39
C LEU A 102 -12.02 3.06 -2.40
N LEU A 103 -11.87 1.74 -2.47
CA LEU A 103 -10.97 0.99 -1.59
C LEU A 103 -9.50 1.33 -1.82
N THR A 104 -9.08 1.51 -3.07
CA THR A 104 -7.73 1.97 -3.42
C THR A 104 -7.42 3.29 -2.75
N VAL A 105 -8.34 4.26 -2.81
CA VAL A 105 -8.15 5.57 -2.16
C VAL A 105 -8.02 5.40 -0.65
N MET A 106 -8.91 4.63 -0.02
CA MET A 106 -8.86 4.38 1.43
C MET A 106 -7.56 3.68 1.86
N LEU A 107 -7.16 2.63 1.15
CA LEU A 107 -5.90 1.91 1.42
C LEU A 107 -4.67 2.80 1.21
N SER A 108 -4.70 3.66 0.19
CA SER A 108 -3.61 4.62 -0.08
C SER A 108 -3.50 5.67 1.03
N LEU A 109 -4.61 6.09 1.63
CA LEU A 109 -4.60 6.99 2.78
C LEU A 109 -4.00 6.32 4.01
N LEU A 110 -4.33 5.05 4.28
CA LEU A 110 -3.76 4.29 5.40
C LEU A 110 -2.23 4.24 5.36
N ILE A 111 -1.68 4.22 4.15
CA ILE A 111 -0.25 4.22 3.89
C ILE A 111 0.44 5.52 4.28
N GLY A 112 -0.24 6.64 4.13
CA GLY A 112 0.25 7.94 4.60
C GLY A 112 0.50 7.98 6.11
N PHE A 113 -0.18 7.12 6.88
CA PHE A 113 -0.04 7.05 8.33
C PHE A 113 1.02 6.05 8.81
N ILE A 114 1.62 5.26 7.90
CA ILE A 114 2.74 4.37 8.26
C ILE A 114 3.99 5.23 8.52
N PRO A 115 4.86 4.92 9.50
CA PRO A 115 6.08 5.68 9.75
C PRO A 115 6.96 5.80 8.50
N GLY A 116 7.41 7.01 8.19
CA GLY A 116 8.10 7.33 6.94
C GLY A 116 7.16 7.64 5.77
N GLY A 117 5.86 7.40 5.94
CA GLY A 117 4.78 7.76 5.03
C GLY A 117 4.68 9.27 4.79
N GLY A 118 4.34 9.64 3.57
CA GLY A 118 4.14 11.03 3.17
C GLY A 118 3.12 11.16 2.05
N LEU A 119 2.71 12.39 1.78
CA LEU A 119 1.78 12.72 0.68
C LEU A 119 2.24 12.13 -0.66
N ASN A 120 3.55 12.08 -0.90
CA ASN A 120 4.15 11.49 -2.10
C ASN A 120 3.73 10.02 -2.28
N TYR A 121 3.77 9.22 -1.21
CA TYR A 121 3.43 7.80 -1.28
C TYR A 121 1.95 7.62 -1.52
N ILE A 122 1.10 8.42 -0.86
CA ILE A 122 -0.35 8.41 -1.07
C ILE A 122 -0.67 8.70 -2.55
N LEU A 123 0.00 9.69 -3.15
CA LEU A 123 -0.24 10.05 -4.55
C LEU A 123 0.17 8.94 -5.52
N VAL A 124 1.39 8.39 -5.37
CA VAL A 124 1.85 7.26 -6.20
C VAL A 124 0.92 6.06 -6.04
N SER A 125 0.51 5.77 -4.81
CA SER A 125 -0.41 4.71 -4.43
C SER A 125 -1.78 4.81 -5.10
N VAL A 126 -2.40 6.00 -5.05
CA VAL A 126 -3.70 6.26 -5.66
C VAL A 126 -3.61 6.16 -7.18
N ILE A 127 -2.62 6.83 -7.79
CA ILE A 127 -2.46 6.87 -9.25
C ILE A 127 -2.21 5.46 -9.80
N SER A 128 -1.25 4.74 -9.22
CA SER A 128 -0.92 3.38 -9.62
C SER A 128 -2.08 2.41 -9.40
N GLY A 129 -2.78 2.50 -8.27
CA GLY A 129 -3.94 1.67 -7.97
C GLY A 129 -5.10 1.87 -8.93
N ILE A 130 -5.42 3.13 -9.30
CA ILE A 130 -6.46 3.41 -10.28
C ILE A 130 -6.07 2.88 -11.66
N VAL A 131 -4.83 3.14 -12.10
CA VAL A 131 -4.31 2.60 -13.38
C VAL A 131 -4.35 1.08 -13.38
N ALA A 132 -4.03 0.46 -12.25
CA ALA A 132 -4.06 -0.98 -12.06
C ALA A 132 -5.48 -1.55 -12.29
N ILE A 133 -6.51 -0.93 -11.70
CA ILE A 133 -7.92 -1.29 -11.90
C ILE A 133 -8.32 -1.24 -13.37
N TYR A 134 -7.97 -0.16 -14.07
CA TYR A 134 -8.32 -0.02 -15.49
C TYR A 134 -7.56 -0.99 -16.39
N SER A 135 -6.32 -1.31 -16.04
CA SER A 135 -5.47 -2.21 -16.82
C SER A 135 -6.02 -3.64 -16.87
N ILE A 136 -6.77 -4.07 -15.86
CA ILE A 136 -7.38 -5.41 -15.82
C ILE A 136 -8.79 -5.46 -16.42
N ARG A 137 -9.39 -4.33 -16.80
CA ARG A 137 -10.76 -4.30 -17.36
C ARG A 137 -10.92 -5.10 -18.67
N LYS A 138 -9.81 -5.43 -19.34
CA LYS A 138 -9.73 -6.34 -20.52
C LYS A 138 -9.05 -7.69 -20.22
N ALA A 139 -8.91 -8.07 -18.95
CA ALA A 139 -8.17 -9.24 -18.49
C ALA A 139 -8.95 -10.55 -18.63
N THR A 140 -9.21 -11.00 -19.85
CA THR A 140 -9.68 -12.37 -20.12
C THR A 140 -8.54 -13.35 -20.44
N GLN A 141 -7.28 -12.90 -20.52
CA GLN A 141 -6.13 -13.75 -20.88
C GLN A 141 -4.94 -13.57 -19.93
N ARG A 142 -4.18 -14.63 -19.64
CA ARG A 142 -3.01 -14.62 -18.75
C ARG A 142 -1.95 -13.53 -19.05
N SER A 143 -1.84 -13.06 -20.30
CA SER A 143 -0.91 -11.97 -20.67
C SER A 143 -1.33 -10.59 -20.14
N SER A 144 -2.58 -10.43 -19.68
CA SER A 144 -3.08 -9.16 -19.17
C SER A 144 -2.41 -8.74 -17.86
N LEU A 145 -2.02 -9.70 -17.02
CA LEU A 145 -1.40 -9.40 -15.72
C LEU A 145 0.03 -8.86 -15.90
N THR A 146 0.82 -9.49 -16.77
CA THR A 146 2.17 -9.03 -17.10
C THR A 146 2.14 -7.65 -17.76
N ARG A 147 1.20 -7.42 -18.70
CA ARG A 147 1.03 -6.12 -19.34
C ARG A 147 0.65 -5.04 -18.33
N ALA A 148 -0.24 -5.37 -17.40
CA ALA A 148 -0.66 -4.42 -16.38
C ALA A 148 0.50 -4.07 -15.42
N GLY A 149 1.33 -5.05 -15.04
CA GLY A 149 2.56 -4.81 -14.28
C GLY A 149 3.51 -3.83 -14.98
N LEU A 150 3.74 -3.98 -16.28
CA LEU A 150 4.57 -3.05 -17.06
C LEU A 150 3.99 -1.63 -17.12
N ILE A 151 2.66 -1.51 -17.27
CA ILE A 151 1.98 -0.21 -17.27
C ILE A 151 2.13 0.47 -15.90
N ILE A 152 1.93 -0.28 -14.81
CA ILE A 152 2.08 0.23 -13.44
C ILE A 152 3.52 0.70 -13.21
N ALA A 153 4.52 -0.09 -13.60
CA ALA A 153 5.92 0.28 -13.45
C ALA A 153 6.23 1.61 -14.16
N GLY A 154 5.77 1.79 -15.39
CA GLY A 154 5.93 3.04 -16.12
C GLY A 154 5.25 4.23 -15.44
N VAL A 155 4.03 4.04 -14.93
CA VAL A 155 3.29 5.08 -14.20
C VAL A 155 3.96 5.45 -12.88
N ASN A 156 4.46 4.46 -12.13
CA ASN A 156 5.22 4.70 -10.91
C ASN A 156 6.48 5.50 -11.22
N ILE A 157 7.23 5.15 -12.28
CA ILE A 157 8.44 5.87 -12.65
C ILE A 157 8.15 7.35 -12.92
N ILE A 158 7.12 7.62 -13.74
CA ILE A 158 6.74 8.99 -14.10
C ILE A 158 6.29 9.77 -12.86
N THR A 159 5.46 9.16 -12.01
CA THR A 159 4.89 9.82 -10.84
C THR A 159 5.96 10.12 -9.78
N ILE A 160 6.83 9.15 -9.48
CA ILE A 160 7.94 9.30 -8.53
C ILE A 160 8.92 10.35 -9.02
N SER A 161 9.26 10.34 -10.31
CA SER A 161 10.16 11.33 -10.90
C SER A 161 9.57 12.75 -10.85
N ALA A 162 8.27 12.90 -11.14
CA ALA A 162 7.58 14.19 -11.03
C ALA A 162 7.59 14.72 -9.59
N LEU A 163 7.31 13.86 -8.60
CA LEU A 163 7.33 14.24 -7.19
C LEU A 163 8.74 14.57 -6.70
N GLY A 164 9.74 13.80 -7.11
CA GLY A 164 11.15 14.08 -6.79
C GLY A 164 11.60 15.43 -7.33
N LEU A 165 11.19 15.80 -8.55
CA LEU A 165 11.45 17.13 -9.12
C LEU A 165 10.74 18.25 -8.35
N ILE A 166 9.47 18.05 -7.96
CA ILE A 166 8.72 19.02 -7.13
C ILE A 166 9.42 19.26 -5.79
N ASN A 167 9.95 18.19 -5.18
CA ASN A 167 10.63 18.26 -3.89
C ASN A 167 12.10 18.71 -3.99
N ASN A 168 12.60 19.01 -5.20
CA ASN A 168 14.02 19.30 -5.48
C ASN A 168 14.97 18.23 -4.93
N GLU A 169 14.57 16.96 -5.00
CA GLU A 169 15.42 15.83 -4.63
C GLU A 169 16.55 15.65 -5.64
N GLY A 170 17.74 15.25 -5.16
CA GLY A 170 18.86 14.95 -6.06
C GLY A 170 18.54 13.78 -7.00
N TYR A 171 19.02 13.85 -8.24
CA TYR A 171 18.77 12.83 -9.28
C TYR A 171 19.08 11.39 -8.83
N TYR A 172 20.08 11.23 -7.95
CA TYR A 172 20.43 9.94 -7.37
C TYR A 172 19.31 9.33 -6.50
N LEU A 173 18.67 10.15 -5.66
CA LEU A 173 17.55 9.72 -4.81
C LEU A 173 16.33 9.39 -5.66
N ILE A 174 16.06 10.20 -6.69
CA ILE A 174 14.99 9.94 -7.64
C ILE A 174 15.20 8.57 -8.31
N LEU A 175 16.41 8.27 -8.77
CA LEU A 175 16.73 6.97 -9.39
C LEU A 175 16.54 5.80 -8.42
N GLN A 176 16.98 5.94 -7.16
CA GLN A 176 16.76 4.92 -6.13
C GLN A 176 15.27 4.70 -5.85
N ASN A 177 14.49 5.77 -5.72
CA ASN A 177 13.04 5.70 -5.47
C ASN A 177 12.31 5.04 -6.65
N ASN A 178 12.73 5.32 -7.88
CA ASN A 178 12.20 4.66 -9.08
C ASN A 178 12.44 3.15 -9.08
N LEU A 179 13.62 2.68 -8.65
CA LEU A 179 13.90 1.24 -8.56
C LEU A 179 12.93 0.54 -7.61
N TRP A 180 12.61 1.17 -6.48
CA TRP A 180 11.62 0.65 -5.54
C TRP A 180 10.19 0.72 -6.06
N GLY A 181 9.85 1.72 -6.88
CA GLY A 181 8.50 1.84 -7.46
C GLY A 181 8.21 0.87 -8.60
N VAL A 182 9.24 0.24 -9.20
CA VAL A 182 9.06 -0.77 -10.26
C VAL A 182 8.81 -2.17 -9.70
N LEU A 183 9.25 -2.42 -8.46
CA LEU A 183 9.14 -3.70 -7.75
C LEU A 183 7.80 -3.80 -6.99
#